data_AF-A0A7S3WKE8-F1
#
_entry.id   AF-A0A7S3WKE8-F1
#
_cell.length_a   1.000
_cell.length_b   1.000
_cell.length_c   1.000
_cell.angle_alpha   90.00
_cell.angle_beta   90.00
_cell.angle_gamma   90.00
#
_symmetry.space_group_name_H-M   'P 1'
#
loop_
_entity.id
_entity.type
_entity.pdbx_description
1 polymer ?
#
loop_
_entity_poly.entity_id
_entity_poly.type
_entity_poly.pdbx_seq_one_letter_code
_entity_poly.pdbx_strand_id
1 'polypeptide(L)'
;GVSLAWQGGSPPLATSCTCRGALVVRTRERNRPASGPMASDAAQLRAAFTKFDTNLSGAISLEDFVDVMTRTGRDCRPTSREQAVALFQRFDTNGSGVVNLHQFVRAWSSRSCCSPSAGPRVSRSPSLGELENMYKAPETIWEELDVRDGLVLPPVRLLKSSWLIARAEKVKAASSVAERRALALPRRQELEARHPEAFYTCEEVKALKRGSDLAGKPLSVLSVSHCWESAEHPDPQGTTLVKLCDAMRHAMTTAVTNGDYTWEKLPGELAVFFDYGSLYQKSPSGEPRTADEHAAFKAALARMQVWYAHQLTTCFFMTTAVDAASMPYLERGWPTFEYHVSMLAKAWTSSGWPQLFDVGRGVDKLFTRNPPLSTASLRELLETKAFASGADRDLVAFLYQKTAVTTIQGAALLKFNSSGWGPEQLMQFIDQWLPHCEKLEAISFASNPIGPEGAAMLCDSLRLGHCPLAEALNFFNNQIGDEGLVHVA
;
A
#
# COMPACT_ATOMS: atom_id res chain seq x y z
N GLY A 1 26.73 -15.39 -29.57
CA GLY A 1 27.77 -14.35 -29.71
C GLY A 1 27.49 -13.26 -28.71
N VAL A 2 28.20 -13.26 -27.59
CA VAL A 2 27.97 -12.34 -26.45
C VAL A 2 28.73 -11.04 -26.71
N SER A 3 28.05 -9.90 -26.64
CA SER A 3 28.68 -8.58 -26.63
C SER A 3 28.76 -8.09 -25.18
N LEU A 4 29.95 -8.21 -24.60
CA LEU A 4 30.32 -7.59 -23.32
C LEU A 4 30.62 -6.11 -23.59
N ALA A 5 29.79 -5.21 -23.08
CA ALA A 5 30.08 -3.78 -23.13
C ALA A 5 30.93 -3.38 -21.91
N TRP A 6 32.24 -3.24 -22.13
CA TRP A 6 33.18 -2.57 -21.22
C TRP A 6 33.17 -1.06 -21.48
N GLN A 7 33.04 -0.24 -20.43
CA GLN A 7 33.39 1.19 -20.51
C GLN A 7 34.58 1.48 -19.58
N GLY A 8 35.78 1.51 -20.19
CA GLY A 8 37.07 2.17 -19.86
C GLY A 8 37.63 2.15 -18.42
N GLY A 9 38.92 1.88 -18.14
CA GLY A 9 40.15 1.69 -18.93
C GLY A 9 41.28 1.16 -18.02
N SER A 10 42.43 0.74 -18.58
CA SER A 10 43.53 0.01 -17.87
C SER A 10 44.88 0.80 -17.89
N PRO A 11 45.97 0.34 -17.22
CA PRO A 11 46.18 0.12 -15.77
C PRO A 11 47.53 0.76 -15.28
N PRO A 12 48.05 0.49 -14.05
CA PRO A 12 48.91 -0.69 -13.89
C PRO A 12 48.79 -1.49 -12.56
N LEU A 13 48.98 -2.80 -12.72
CA LEU A 13 49.59 -3.83 -11.84
C LEU A 13 49.62 -3.62 -10.32
N ALA A 14 48.80 -4.39 -9.58
CA ALA A 14 49.22 -5.16 -8.40
C ALA A 14 48.12 -6.16 -7.98
N THR A 15 48.57 -7.32 -7.52
CA THR A 15 47.83 -8.51 -7.07
C THR A 15 46.77 -8.24 -5.99
N SER A 16 45.48 -8.41 -6.31
CA SER A 16 44.44 -9.00 -5.44
C SER A 16 43.13 -9.12 -6.22
N CYS A 17 42.55 -10.32 -6.28
CA CYS A 17 41.30 -10.56 -6.98
C CYS A 17 40.14 -10.27 -6.02
N THR A 18 39.48 -9.11 -6.19
CA THR A 18 38.16 -8.82 -5.60
C THR A 18 37.25 -8.37 -6.73
N CYS A 19 36.42 -9.28 -7.24
CA CYS A 19 35.49 -8.99 -8.32
C CYS A 19 34.35 -8.08 -7.82
N ARG A 20 34.54 -6.76 -7.92
CA ARG A 20 33.47 -5.74 -7.81
C ARG A 20 33.06 -5.33 -9.22
N GLY A 21 31.95 -5.90 -9.72
CA GLY A 21 31.32 -5.50 -10.98
C GLY A 21 29.85 -5.93 -11.00
N ALA A 22 28.95 -5.04 -11.43
CA ALA A 22 27.54 -5.36 -11.63
C ALA A 22 27.37 -6.17 -12.92
N LEU A 23 26.92 -7.42 -12.80
CA LEU A 23 26.50 -8.22 -13.95
C LEU A 23 25.03 -7.88 -14.26
N VAL A 24 24.80 -7.15 -15.35
CA VAL A 24 23.47 -6.98 -15.95
C VAL A 24 23.43 -7.88 -17.18
N VAL A 25 22.76 -9.03 -17.06
CA VAL A 25 22.53 -9.91 -18.21
C VAL A 25 21.33 -9.36 -18.97
N ARG A 26 21.52 -9.04 -20.25
CA ARG A 26 20.45 -8.66 -21.18
C ARG A 26 20.26 -9.79 -22.18
N THR A 27 19.07 -10.36 -22.25
CA THR A 27 18.71 -11.30 -23.32
C THR A 27 18.38 -10.50 -24.60
N ARG A 28 18.82 -10.98 -25.78
CA ARG A 28 18.53 -10.34 -27.09
C ARG A 28 17.68 -11.25 -27.98
N GLU A 29 16.66 -10.59 -28.56
CA GLU A 29 15.94 -10.80 -29.84
C GLU A 29 14.78 -11.82 -29.98
N ARG A 30 13.58 -11.23 -29.92
CA ARG A 30 12.35 -11.35 -30.75
C ARG A 30 12.14 -12.60 -31.63
N ASN A 31 10.97 -13.22 -31.41
CA ASN A 31 10.01 -13.55 -32.46
C ASN A 31 8.58 -13.28 -31.96
N ARG A 32 7.81 -12.43 -32.64
CA ARG A 32 6.37 -12.21 -32.39
C ARG A 32 5.57 -13.35 -33.06
N PRO A 33 4.63 -14.02 -32.36
CA PRO A 33 3.49 -14.62 -33.03
C PRO A 33 2.32 -13.63 -33.11
N ALA A 34 1.49 -13.86 -34.12
CA ALA A 34 0.39 -13.02 -34.57
C ALA A 34 -0.77 -12.91 -33.56
N SER A 35 -1.51 -11.80 -33.71
CA SER A 35 -2.74 -11.43 -33.01
C SER A 35 -3.86 -12.47 -33.10
N GLY A 36 -4.45 -12.81 -31.95
CA GLY A 36 -5.74 -13.49 -31.78
C GLY A 36 -6.72 -12.64 -30.94
N PRO A 37 -8.05 -12.89 -31.00
CA PRO A 37 -9.06 -11.83 -30.86
C PRO A 37 -9.63 -11.62 -29.44
N MET A 38 -9.88 -10.33 -29.16
CA MET A 38 -10.90 -9.73 -28.28
C MET A 38 -11.26 -10.40 -26.94
N ALA A 39 -10.64 -9.92 -25.86
CA ALA A 39 -11.27 -9.88 -24.54
C ALA A 39 -12.15 -8.61 -24.44
N SER A 40 -13.48 -8.69 -24.61
CA SER A 40 -14.32 -7.46 -24.52
C SER A 40 -15.58 -7.48 -23.64
N ASP A 41 -16.12 -8.59 -23.16
CA ASP A 41 -17.44 -8.52 -22.50
C ASP A 41 -17.40 -8.80 -20.99
N ALA A 42 -16.60 -9.77 -20.55
CA ALA A 42 -16.58 -10.18 -19.14
C ALA A 42 -15.95 -9.15 -18.19
N ALA A 43 -14.97 -8.37 -18.65
CA ALA A 43 -14.34 -7.32 -17.84
C ALA A 43 -15.25 -6.11 -17.64
N GLN A 44 -16.03 -5.75 -18.67
CA GLN A 44 -17.00 -4.66 -18.60
C GLN A 44 -18.18 -5.03 -17.69
N LEU A 45 -18.63 -6.29 -17.74
CA LEU A 45 -19.70 -6.80 -16.87
C LEU A 45 -19.27 -6.89 -15.40
N ARG A 46 -18.01 -7.25 -15.13
CA ARG A 46 -17.45 -7.20 -13.76
C ARG A 46 -17.34 -5.78 -13.22
N ALA A 47 -16.90 -4.84 -14.04
CA ALA A 47 -16.87 -3.42 -13.67
C ALA A 47 -18.27 -2.84 -13.42
N ALA A 48 -19.27 -3.26 -14.22
CA ALA A 48 -20.66 -2.92 -13.98
C ALA A 48 -21.17 -3.51 -12.66
N PHE A 49 -20.87 -4.77 -12.36
CA PHE A 49 -21.26 -5.42 -11.11
C PHE A 49 -20.73 -4.67 -9.87
N THR A 50 -19.47 -4.23 -9.89
CA THR A 50 -18.88 -3.41 -8.81
C THR A 50 -19.56 -2.05 -8.63
N LYS A 51 -20.21 -1.52 -9.67
CA LYS A 51 -20.98 -0.27 -9.58
C LYS A 51 -22.34 -0.46 -8.90
N PHE A 52 -22.90 -1.66 -8.97
CA PHE A 52 -24.18 -2.01 -8.34
C PHE A 52 -24.01 -2.56 -6.91
N ASP A 53 -22.85 -3.12 -6.57
CA ASP A 53 -22.54 -3.64 -5.24
C ASP A 53 -21.98 -2.53 -4.32
N THR A 54 -22.84 -1.58 -3.92
CA THR A 54 -22.47 -0.38 -3.14
C THR A 54 -21.98 -0.66 -1.73
N ASN A 55 -22.30 -1.85 -1.19
CA ASN A 55 -21.82 -2.31 0.11
C ASN A 55 -20.66 -3.33 -0.01
N LEU A 56 -20.20 -3.65 -1.23
CA LEU A 56 -19.11 -4.59 -1.53
C LEU A 56 -19.32 -5.98 -0.91
N SER A 57 -20.57 -6.40 -0.80
CA SER A 57 -20.94 -7.68 -0.19
C SER A 57 -20.69 -8.88 -1.11
N GLY A 58 -20.32 -8.65 -2.37
CA GLY A 58 -20.16 -9.68 -3.39
C GLY A 58 -21.48 -10.13 -4.03
N ALA A 59 -22.60 -9.52 -3.64
CA ALA A 59 -23.93 -9.74 -4.20
C ALA A 59 -24.70 -8.41 -4.24
N ILE A 60 -25.45 -8.17 -5.32
CA ILE A 60 -26.26 -6.94 -5.43
C ILE A 60 -27.58 -7.17 -4.70
N SER A 61 -27.80 -6.47 -3.59
CA SER A 61 -29.09 -6.53 -2.90
C SER A 61 -30.18 -5.75 -3.65
N LEU A 62 -31.45 -6.01 -3.35
CA LEU A 62 -32.57 -5.26 -3.91
C LEU A 62 -32.44 -3.75 -3.60
N GLU A 63 -31.94 -3.40 -2.43
CA GLU A 63 -31.75 -2.03 -1.99
C GLU A 63 -30.63 -1.34 -2.77
N ASP A 64 -29.49 -2.01 -2.94
CA ASP A 64 -28.39 -1.51 -3.77
C ASP A 64 -28.82 -1.35 -5.24
N PHE A 65 -29.60 -2.31 -5.76
CA PHE A 65 -30.11 -2.26 -7.13
C PHE A 65 -31.12 -1.13 -7.35
N VAL A 66 -32.06 -0.95 -6.42
CA VAL A 66 -33.06 0.13 -6.47
C VAL A 66 -32.38 1.48 -6.29
N ASP A 67 -31.42 1.63 -5.37
CA ASP A 67 -30.68 2.87 -5.17
C ASP A 67 -29.95 3.30 -6.44
N VAL A 68 -29.26 2.36 -7.10
CA VAL A 68 -28.53 2.64 -8.33
C VAL A 68 -29.45 2.92 -9.52
N MET A 69 -30.60 2.26 -9.62
CA MET A 69 -31.57 2.41 -10.73
C MET A 69 -32.54 3.59 -10.56
N THR A 70 -32.77 4.06 -9.33
CA THR A 70 -33.62 5.22 -9.01
C THR A 70 -32.82 6.51 -8.83
N ARG A 71 -31.49 6.42 -8.72
CA ARG A 71 -30.58 7.58 -8.70
C ARG A 71 -30.80 8.48 -9.92
N THR A 72 -31.22 9.72 -9.68
CA THR A 72 -31.29 10.76 -10.71
C THR A 72 -29.89 11.22 -11.09
N GLY A 73 -29.33 10.59 -12.14
CA GLY A 73 -28.16 11.05 -12.88
C GLY A 73 -28.54 11.42 -14.31
N ARG A 74 -27.80 12.35 -14.93
CA ARG A 74 -28.13 13.01 -16.22
C ARG A 74 -28.14 12.09 -17.47
N ASP A 75 -27.94 10.78 -17.32
CA ASP A 75 -27.74 9.83 -18.43
C ASP A 75 -28.69 8.62 -18.45
N CYS A 76 -29.64 8.49 -17.51
CA CYS A 76 -30.69 7.47 -17.55
C CYS A 76 -32.03 8.10 -17.15
N ARG A 77 -33.13 7.75 -17.85
CA ARG A 77 -34.47 8.14 -17.37
C ARG A 77 -34.71 7.43 -16.03
N PRO A 78 -35.05 8.15 -14.94
CA PRO A 78 -35.35 7.52 -13.67
C PRO A 78 -36.51 6.54 -13.88
N THR A 79 -36.26 5.28 -13.53
CA THR A 79 -37.22 4.19 -13.60
C THR A 79 -37.95 4.14 -12.27
N SER A 80 -39.27 3.90 -12.26
CA SER A 80 -40.02 3.87 -11.00
C SER A 80 -39.54 2.74 -10.10
N ARG A 81 -39.69 2.88 -8.78
CA ARG A 81 -39.26 1.84 -7.81
C ARG A 81 -39.88 0.48 -8.16
N GLU A 82 -41.14 0.48 -8.59
CA GLU A 82 -41.88 -0.71 -9.00
C GLU A 82 -41.25 -1.39 -10.23
N GLN A 83 -40.76 -0.60 -11.19
CA GLN A 83 -40.09 -1.11 -12.38
C GLN A 83 -38.68 -1.63 -12.07
N ALA A 84 -37.95 -0.99 -11.15
CA ALA A 84 -36.65 -1.47 -10.67
C ALA A 84 -36.78 -2.79 -9.89
N VAL A 85 -37.81 -2.91 -9.04
CA VAL A 85 -38.13 -4.16 -8.32
C VAL A 85 -38.53 -5.27 -9.31
N ALA A 86 -39.35 -4.97 -10.32
CA ALA A 86 -39.73 -5.95 -11.35
C ALA A 86 -38.53 -6.41 -12.20
N LEU A 87 -37.58 -5.51 -12.47
CA LEU A 87 -36.31 -5.86 -13.12
C LEU A 87 -35.46 -6.76 -12.22
N PHE A 88 -35.32 -6.41 -10.94
CA PHE A 88 -34.57 -7.20 -9.97
C PHE A 88 -35.12 -8.62 -9.82
N GLN A 89 -36.45 -8.79 -9.74
CA GLN A 89 -37.09 -10.10 -9.66
C GLN A 89 -36.82 -10.98 -10.89
N ARG A 90 -36.55 -10.39 -12.06
CA ARG A 90 -36.14 -11.15 -13.25
C ARG A 90 -34.67 -11.58 -13.20
N PHE A 91 -33.83 -10.85 -12.46
CA PHE A 91 -32.42 -11.16 -12.26
C PHE A 91 -32.23 -12.23 -11.17
N ASP A 92 -33.03 -12.19 -10.12
CA ASP A 92 -33.02 -13.14 -8.99
C ASP A 92 -33.77 -14.44 -9.33
N THR A 93 -33.21 -15.23 -10.25
CA THR A 93 -33.85 -16.45 -10.77
C THR A 93 -34.06 -17.56 -9.74
N ASN A 94 -33.40 -17.46 -8.58
CA ASN A 94 -33.52 -18.43 -7.48
C ASN A 94 -34.30 -17.86 -6.27
N GLY A 95 -34.84 -16.65 -6.36
CA GLY A 95 -35.65 -16.02 -5.30
C GLY A 95 -34.88 -15.78 -4.00
N SER A 96 -33.57 -15.57 -4.10
CA SER A 96 -32.67 -15.42 -2.95
C SER A 96 -32.66 -14.02 -2.33
N GLY A 97 -33.29 -13.03 -2.98
CA GLY A 97 -33.30 -11.63 -2.56
C GLY A 97 -32.01 -10.86 -2.87
N VAL A 98 -31.03 -11.50 -3.49
CA VAL A 98 -29.73 -10.93 -3.88
C VAL A 98 -29.31 -11.46 -5.26
N VAL A 99 -28.63 -10.63 -6.07
CA VAL A 99 -28.15 -11.03 -7.40
C VAL A 99 -26.64 -11.21 -7.36
N ASN A 100 -26.18 -12.46 -7.49
CA ASN A 100 -24.74 -12.74 -7.54
C ASN A 100 -24.14 -12.49 -8.94
N LEU A 101 -22.81 -12.47 -9.04
CA LEU A 101 -22.09 -12.15 -10.28
C LEU A 101 -22.49 -13.06 -11.45
N HIS A 102 -22.75 -14.35 -11.20
CA HIS A 102 -23.13 -15.30 -12.25
C HIS A 102 -24.55 -15.02 -12.78
N GLN A 103 -25.50 -14.72 -11.90
CA GLN A 103 -26.86 -14.30 -12.27
C GLN A 103 -26.85 -12.98 -13.04
N PHE A 104 -26.06 -12.01 -12.58
CA PHE A 104 -25.91 -10.72 -13.22
C PHE A 104 -25.36 -10.85 -14.64
N VAL A 105 -24.26 -11.59 -14.84
CA VAL A 105 -23.66 -11.82 -16.16
C VAL A 105 -24.64 -12.54 -17.09
N ARG A 106 -25.30 -13.60 -16.61
CA ARG A 106 -26.25 -14.38 -17.41
C ARG A 106 -27.41 -13.55 -17.94
N ALA A 107 -27.94 -12.67 -17.10
CA ALA A 107 -29.12 -11.89 -17.42
C ALA A 107 -28.80 -10.58 -18.14
N TRP A 108 -27.56 -10.09 -18.05
CA TRP A 108 -27.08 -8.95 -18.83
C TRP A 108 -26.72 -9.35 -20.27
N SER A 109 -26.17 -10.56 -20.46
CA SER A 109 -25.83 -11.10 -21.79
C SER A 109 -27.03 -11.46 -22.66
N SER A 110 -28.24 -11.56 -22.10
CA SER A 110 -29.48 -11.85 -22.84
C SER A 110 -30.20 -10.61 -23.39
N ARG A 111 -29.61 -9.40 -23.26
CA ARG A 111 -30.17 -8.15 -23.81
C ARG A 111 -29.61 -7.85 -25.20
N SER A 112 -30.45 -8.00 -26.23
CA SER A 112 -30.17 -7.52 -27.61
C SER A 112 -30.78 -6.15 -27.93
N CYS A 113 -31.03 -5.30 -26.94
CA CYS A 113 -31.71 -4.02 -27.21
C CYS A 113 -31.42 -2.99 -26.11
N CYS A 114 -30.35 -2.22 -26.30
CA CYS A 114 -30.15 -0.82 -25.91
C CYS A 114 -28.75 -0.40 -26.41
N SER A 115 -28.64 0.02 -27.67
CA SER A 115 -27.44 0.65 -28.22
C SER A 115 -27.27 2.06 -27.62
N PRO A 116 -26.12 2.43 -27.02
CA PRO A 116 -25.90 3.81 -26.59
C PRO A 116 -25.46 4.65 -27.79
N SER A 117 -26.31 5.60 -28.19
CA SER A 117 -25.91 6.70 -29.07
C SER A 117 -24.90 7.59 -28.36
N ALA A 118 -23.86 8.00 -29.09
CA ALA A 118 -22.77 8.84 -28.63
C ALA A 118 -23.23 10.10 -27.85
N GLY A 119 -22.75 10.23 -26.61
CA GLY A 119 -22.92 11.38 -25.70
C GLY A 119 -21.77 11.42 -24.68
N PRO A 120 -21.43 12.59 -24.10
CA PRO A 120 -20.06 12.92 -23.68
C PRO A 120 -19.62 12.34 -22.32
N ARG A 121 -18.29 12.10 -22.26
CA ARG A 121 -17.43 11.56 -21.18
C ARG A 121 -18.04 11.37 -19.79
N VAL A 122 -18.34 10.10 -19.51
CA VAL A 122 -18.51 9.49 -18.18
C VAL A 122 -17.18 9.47 -17.41
N SER A 123 -17.25 9.67 -16.09
CA SER A 123 -16.20 9.38 -15.11
C SER A 123 -15.62 7.97 -15.34
N ARG A 124 -14.39 7.90 -15.87
CA ARG A 124 -13.74 6.65 -16.28
C ARG A 124 -13.45 5.76 -15.08
N SER A 125 -13.67 4.45 -15.25
CA SER A 125 -12.92 3.45 -14.48
C SER A 125 -11.42 3.74 -14.68
N PRO A 126 -10.62 3.72 -13.60
CA PRO A 126 -9.20 4.03 -13.73
C PRO A 126 -8.59 3.05 -14.73
N SER A 127 -7.93 3.61 -15.73
CA SER A 127 -7.09 2.89 -16.67
C SER A 127 -6.01 2.12 -15.91
N LEU A 128 -5.48 1.07 -16.55
CA LEU A 128 -4.34 0.32 -16.01
C LEU A 128 -3.16 1.23 -15.65
N GLY A 129 -2.93 2.32 -16.39
CA GLY A 129 -1.89 3.31 -16.07
C GLY A 129 -2.19 4.17 -14.84
N GLU A 130 -3.47 4.49 -14.57
CA GLU A 130 -3.88 5.19 -13.34
C GLU A 130 -3.72 4.28 -12.11
N LEU A 131 -3.99 2.97 -12.24
CA LEU A 131 -3.72 2.00 -11.18
C LEU A 131 -2.21 1.80 -10.93
N GLU A 132 -1.39 1.77 -11.99
CA GLU A 132 0.06 1.62 -11.84
C GLU A 132 0.70 2.79 -11.09
N ASN A 133 0.18 3.99 -11.30
CA ASN A 133 0.67 5.20 -10.65
C ASN A 133 0.17 5.39 -9.21
N MET A 134 -0.90 4.70 -8.80
CA MET A 134 -1.52 4.82 -7.47
C MET A 134 -0.53 4.65 -6.30
N TYR A 135 0.56 3.90 -6.49
CA TYR A 135 1.55 3.67 -5.43
C TYR A 135 2.89 4.34 -5.68
N LYS A 136 3.04 5.09 -6.78
CA LYS A 136 4.31 5.68 -7.23
C LYS A 136 4.23 7.21 -7.34
N ALA A 137 3.09 7.71 -7.80
CA ALA A 137 2.88 9.11 -8.16
C ALA A 137 2.46 9.94 -6.94
N PRO A 138 3.19 11.02 -6.59
CA PRO A 138 2.87 11.85 -5.44
C PRO A 138 1.46 12.48 -5.52
N GLU A 139 0.90 12.61 -6.72
CA GLU A 139 -0.47 13.05 -6.99
C GLU A 139 -1.50 12.23 -6.22
N THR A 140 -1.27 10.92 -6.05
CA THR A 140 -2.13 10.06 -5.25
C THR A 140 -2.25 10.55 -3.81
N ILE A 141 -1.17 11.08 -3.23
CA ILE A 141 -1.17 11.62 -1.87
C ILE A 141 -1.91 12.96 -1.84
N TRP A 142 -1.68 13.83 -2.82
CA TRP A 142 -2.35 15.14 -2.92
C TRP A 142 -3.88 14.99 -3.01
N GLU A 143 -4.35 14.06 -3.84
CA GLU A 143 -5.77 13.75 -4.04
C GLU A 143 -6.50 13.34 -2.74
N GLU A 144 -5.80 12.75 -1.77
CA GLU A 144 -6.41 12.36 -0.49
C GLU A 144 -6.54 13.55 0.49
N LEU A 145 -5.79 14.63 0.27
CA LEU A 145 -5.80 15.84 1.10
C LEU A 145 -6.83 16.87 0.64
N ASP A 146 -7.17 16.82 -0.66
CA ASP A 146 -8.15 17.69 -1.29
C ASP A 146 -9.57 17.10 -1.23
N VAL A 147 -10.57 17.97 -1.43
CA VAL A 147 -11.97 17.54 -1.54
C VAL A 147 -12.16 16.85 -2.89
N ARG A 148 -12.56 15.58 -2.86
CA ARG A 148 -12.81 14.78 -4.06
C ARG A 148 -14.24 14.92 -4.57
N ASP A 149 -14.45 14.57 -5.83
CA ASP A 149 -15.77 14.54 -6.45
C ASP A 149 -16.80 13.78 -5.59
N GLY A 150 -17.89 14.47 -5.26
CA GLY A 150 -18.96 13.92 -4.44
C GLY A 150 -18.73 13.98 -2.92
N LEU A 151 -17.64 14.59 -2.45
CA LEU A 151 -17.41 14.88 -1.03
C LEU A 151 -17.55 16.37 -0.74
N VAL A 152 -17.95 16.69 0.49
CA VAL A 152 -17.94 18.04 1.06
C VAL A 152 -16.67 18.28 1.86
N LEU A 153 -16.22 17.23 2.56
CA LEU A 153 -15.03 17.25 3.40
C LEU A 153 -13.92 16.41 2.76
N PRO A 154 -12.65 16.83 2.92
CA PRO A 154 -11.53 16.07 2.40
C PRO A 154 -11.38 14.74 3.16
N PRO A 155 -10.98 13.65 2.47
CA PRO A 155 -10.83 12.34 3.09
C PRO A 155 -9.85 12.34 4.26
N VAL A 156 -8.69 13.00 4.11
CA VAL A 156 -7.58 12.94 5.06
C VAL A 156 -7.03 14.33 5.42
N ARG A 157 -6.48 14.45 6.63
CA ARG A 157 -5.61 15.55 7.08
C ARG A 157 -4.27 15.00 7.56
N LEU A 158 -3.20 15.76 7.38
CA LEU A 158 -1.87 15.40 7.91
C LEU A 158 -1.44 16.39 8.98
N LEU A 159 -0.96 15.87 10.10
CA LEU A 159 -0.53 16.65 11.25
C LEU A 159 0.90 17.15 11.07
N LYS A 160 1.18 18.36 11.53
CA LYS A 160 2.55 18.89 11.58
C LYS A 160 3.33 18.17 12.67
N SER A 161 4.48 17.56 12.33
CA SER A 161 5.34 16.90 13.31
C SER A 161 5.74 17.84 14.45
N SER A 162 6.04 19.10 14.15
CA SER A 162 6.38 20.14 15.13
C SER A 162 5.28 20.35 16.17
N TRP A 163 4.00 20.35 15.76
CA TRP A 163 2.87 20.48 16.66
C TRP A 163 2.70 19.25 17.54
N LEU A 164 2.80 18.04 16.96
CA LEU A 164 2.74 16.78 17.71
C LEU A 164 3.86 16.69 18.75
N ILE A 165 5.07 17.10 18.37
CA ILE A 165 6.25 17.15 19.23
C ILE A 165 6.01 18.11 20.41
N ALA A 166 5.50 19.32 20.14
CA ALA A 166 5.19 20.29 21.19
C ALA A 166 4.09 19.78 22.15
N ARG A 167 3.08 19.07 21.62
CA ARG A 167 2.05 18.44 22.46
C ARG A 167 2.62 17.31 23.31
N ALA A 168 3.47 16.45 22.75
CA ALA A 168 4.13 15.38 23.48
C ALA A 168 4.97 15.89 24.65
N GLU A 169 5.67 17.03 24.50
CA GLU A 169 6.40 17.64 25.62
C GLU A 169 5.49 18.10 26.76
N LYS A 170 4.31 18.64 26.44
CA LYS A 170 3.31 18.96 27.47
C LYS A 170 2.85 17.69 28.20
N VAL A 171 2.62 16.59 27.45
CA VAL A 171 2.25 15.30 28.04
C VAL A 171 3.34 14.76 28.97
N LYS A 172 4.62 14.91 28.62
CA LYS A 172 5.75 14.50 29.48
C LYS A 172 5.88 15.35 30.73
N ALA A 173 5.62 16.65 30.62
CA ALA A 173 5.72 17.60 31.73
C ALA A 173 4.53 17.49 32.71
N ALA A 174 3.44 16.82 32.32
CA ALA A 174 2.29 16.60 33.17
C ALA A 174 2.64 15.78 34.42
N SER A 175 2.21 16.26 35.57
CA SER A 175 2.51 15.71 36.90
C SER A 175 1.52 14.62 37.33
N SER A 176 0.37 14.50 36.65
CA SER A 176 -0.68 13.54 37.00
C SER A 176 -1.30 12.86 35.77
N VAL A 177 -1.91 11.69 36.01
CA VAL A 177 -2.68 10.96 34.98
C VAL A 177 -3.85 11.80 34.45
N ALA A 178 -4.49 12.60 35.31
CA ALA A 178 -5.58 13.49 34.91
C ALA A 178 -5.11 14.57 33.94
N GLU A 179 -3.95 15.19 34.21
CA GLU A 179 -3.33 16.16 33.30
C GLU A 179 -2.94 15.51 31.96
N ARG A 180 -2.35 14.31 31.99
CA ARG A 180 -2.02 13.56 30.76
C ARG A 180 -3.25 13.26 29.93
N ARG A 181 -4.35 12.83 30.56
CA ARG A 181 -5.65 12.59 29.88
C ARG A 181 -6.22 13.85 29.27
N ALA A 182 -6.13 15.00 29.94
CA ALA A 182 -6.56 16.28 29.38
C ALA A 182 -5.72 16.71 28.16
N LEU A 183 -4.50 16.21 28.05
CA LEU A 183 -3.57 16.45 26.94
C LEU A 183 -3.57 15.35 25.87
N ALA A 184 -4.41 14.31 26.00
CA ALA A 184 -4.56 13.28 24.97
C ALA A 184 -4.90 13.92 23.61
N LEU A 185 -4.41 13.33 22.51
CA LEU A 185 -4.62 13.88 21.17
C LEU A 185 -6.12 13.89 20.84
N PRO A 186 -6.76 15.05 20.57
CA PRO A 186 -8.18 15.05 20.23
C PRO A 186 -8.46 14.41 18.88
N ARG A 187 -9.72 14.03 18.65
CA ARG A 187 -10.20 13.55 17.34
C ARG A 187 -9.95 14.60 16.27
N ARG A 188 -9.80 14.18 15.01
CA ARG A 188 -9.63 15.08 13.85
C ARG A 188 -10.56 16.30 13.90
N GLN A 189 -11.87 16.11 13.96
CA GLN A 189 -12.85 17.20 13.89
C GLN A 189 -12.71 18.21 15.05
N GLU A 190 -12.28 17.76 16.22
CA GLU A 190 -12.04 18.64 17.37
C GLU A 190 -10.72 19.38 17.25
N LEU A 191 -9.70 18.75 16.65
CA LEU A 191 -8.45 19.40 16.28
C LEU A 191 -8.69 20.46 15.21
N GLU A 192 -9.47 20.17 14.17
CA GLU A 192 -9.78 21.14 13.11
C GLU A 192 -10.47 22.39 13.69
N ALA A 193 -11.37 22.21 14.66
CA ALA A 193 -12.08 23.30 15.31
C ALA A 193 -11.22 24.11 16.29
N ARG A 194 -10.36 23.45 17.08
CA ARG A 194 -9.63 24.09 18.19
C ARG A 194 -8.19 24.47 17.86
N HIS A 195 -7.59 23.73 16.94
CA HIS A 195 -6.17 23.77 16.59
C HIS A 195 -5.96 23.61 15.07
N PRO A 196 -6.55 24.48 14.22
CA PRO A 196 -6.37 24.38 12.78
C PRO A 196 -4.89 24.46 12.35
N GLU A 197 -4.03 25.10 13.16
CA GLU A 197 -2.59 25.18 12.94
C GLU A 197 -1.86 23.82 13.06
N ALA A 198 -2.52 22.80 13.62
CA ALA A 198 -1.97 21.46 13.75
C ALA A 198 -1.83 20.73 12.42
N PHE A 199 -2.46 21.20 11.35
CA PHE A 199 -2.53 20.51 10.06
C PHE A 199 -1.75 21.23 8.96
N TYR A 200 -1.22 20.43 8.04
CA TYR A 200 -0.77 20.95 6.75
C TYR A 200 -1.94 21.04 5.76
N THR A 201 -1.91 22.09 4.94
CA THR A 201 -2.63 22.17 3.67
C THR A 201 -1.94 21.32 2.60
N CYS A 202 -2.66 20.96 1.53
CA CYS A 202 -2.11 20.22 0.39
C CYS A 202 -0.85 20.90 -0.19
N GLU A 203 -0.89 22.23 -0.35
CA GLU A 203 0.24 23.01 -0.88
C GLU A 203 1.44 23.05 0.07
N GLU A 204 1.23 23.13 1.39
CA GLU A 204 2.33 23.04 2.34
C GLU A 204 3.00 21.65 2.28
N VAL A 205 2.25 20.56 2.15
CA VAL A 205 2.84 19.21 2.02
C VAL A 205 3.63 19.08 0.71
N LYS A 206 3.14 19.67 -0.40
CA LYS A 206 3.89 19.73 -1.68
C LYS A 206 5.20 20.51 -1.55
N ALA A 207 5.22 21.56 -0.73
CA ALA A 207 6.38 22.40 -0.50
C ALA A 207 7.42 21.79 0.47
N LEU A 208 7.05 20.76 1.24
CA LEU A 208 8.01 20.08 2.12
C LEU A 208 9.18 19.51 1.34
N LYS A 209 10.37 19.53 1.97
CA LYS A 209 11.59 18.97 1.41
C LYS A 209 11.35 17.52 0.97
N ARG A 210 11.83 17.15 -0.21
CA ARG A 210 11.86 15.76 -0.68
C ARG A 210 13.24 15.15 -0.46
N GLY A 211 13.29 13.82 -0.42
CA GLY A 211 14.56 13.09 -0.36
C GLY A 211 15.31 13.10 -1.68
N SER A 212 16.48 12.48 -1.66
CA SER A 212 17.37 12.36 -2.81
C SER A 212 16.70 11.79 -4.06
N ASP A 213 17.07 12.33 -5.23
CA ASP A 213 16.70 11.84 -6.56
C ASP A 213 17.07 10.36 -6.74
N LEU A 214 18.22 9.96 -6.20
CA LEU A 214 18.71 8.58 -6.24
C LEU A 214 17.83 7.62 -5.42
N ALA A 215 17.10 8.14 -4.45
CA ALA A 215 16.15 7.40 -3.64
C ALA A 215 14.71 7.45 -4.19
N GLY A 216 14.49 8.05 -5.36
CA GLY A 216 13.16 8.22 -5.95
C GLY A 216 12.38 9.41 -5.38
N LYS A 217 13.06 10.36 -4.73
CA LYS A 217 12.46 11.56 -4.12
C LYS A 217 11.35 11.23 -3.11
N PRO A 218 11.59 10.46 -2.05
CA PRO A 218 10.57 10.18 -1.04
C PRO A 218 9.99 11.49 -0.47
N LEU A 219 8.70 11.47 -0.13
CA LEU A 219 8.00 12.60 0.46
C LEU A 219 8.30 12.68 1.96
N SER A 220 8.24 13.88 2.53
CA SER A 220 8.26 14.10 3.99
C SER A 220 6.92 13.73 4.63
N VAL A 221 6.36 12.57 4.27
CA VAL A 221 5.07 12.06 4.75
C VAL A 221 5.32 10.79 5.55
N LEU A 222 4.90 10.79 6.81
CA LEU A 222 5.06 9.69 7.75
C LEU A 222 3.70 9.10 8.12
N SER A 223 3.49 7.83 7.81
CA SER A 223 2.34 7.05 8.26
C SER A 223 2.66 6.31 9.56
N VAL A 224 1.77 6.42 10.53
CA VAL A 224 1.91 5.77 11.83
C VAL A 224 0.98 4.56 11.88
N SER A 225 1.55 3.39 12.17
CA SER A 225 0.80 2.18 12.48
C SER A 225 0.93 1.89 13.97
N HIS A 226 -0.20 1.85 14.67
CA HIS A 226 -0.21 1.69 16.12
C HIS A 226 -1.45 0.91 16.58
N CYS A 227 -1.42 0.48 17.83
CA CYS A 227 -2.55 -0.20 18.47
C CYS A 227 -3.45 0.82 19.18
N TRP A 228 -4.75 0.60 19.11
CA TRP A 228 -5.69 1.28 20.01
C TRP A 228 -5.63 0.65 21.40
N GLU A 229 -5.47 1.49 22.43
CA GLU A 229 -5.43 1.07 23.85
C GLU A 229 -6.84 0.78 24.40
N SER A 230 -7.85 1.57 24.03
CA SER A 230 -9.26 1.34 24.38
C SER A 230 -10.20 1.61 23.21
N ALA A 231 -11.48 1.27 23.35
CA ALA A 231 -12.50 1.53 22.33
C ALA A 231 -12.81 3.03 22.16
N GLU A 232 -12.67 3.80 23.24
CA GLU A 232 -12.99 5.22 23.30
C GLU A 232 -11.85 6.08 22.74
N HIS A 233 -10.60 5.69 23.00
CA HIS A 233 -9.44 6.47 22.59
C HIS A 233 -8.19 5.58 22.39
N PRO A 234 -7.41 5.80 21.30
CA PRO A 234 -6.25 4.96 20.99
C PRO A 234 -5.08 5.13 21.96
N ASP A 235 -4.93 6.31 22.55
CA ASP A 235 -3.83 6.67 23.46
C ASP A 235 -4.29 7.61 24.60
N PRO A 236 -5.13 7.15 25.54
CA PRO A 236 -5.82 8.00 26.52
C PRO A 236 -4.89 8.82 27.41
N GLN A 237 -3.62 8.42 27.55
CA GLN A 237 -2.64 9.10 28.39
C GLN A 237 -1.50 9.75 27.57
N GLY A 238 -1.56 9.70 26.24
CA GLY A 238 -0.52 10.27 25.38
C GLY A 238 0.81 9.50 25.41
N THR A 239 0.83 8.24 25.87
CA THR A 239 2.06 7.43 25.97
C THR A 239 2.57 7.04 24.59
N THR A 240 1.67 6.66 23.67
CA THR A 240 2.03 6.34 22.29
C THR A 240 2.50 7.59 21.54
N LEU A 241 1.83 8.74 21.76
CA LEU A 241 2.23 10.04 21.21
C LEU A 241 3.63 10.44 21.65
N VAL A 242 3.96 10.26 22.94
CA VAL A 242 5.30 10.54 23.47
C VAL A 242 6.35 9.66 22.79
N LYS A 243 6.12 8.34 22.72
CA LYS A 243 7.04 7.39 22.07
C LYS A 243 7.24 7.72 20.59
N LEU A 244 6.15 8.03 19.87
CA LEU A 244 6.18 8.43 18.47
C LEU A 244 7.04 9.68 18.27
N CYS A 245 6.83 10.72 19.07
CA CYS A 245 7.57 11.98 18.96
C CYS A 245 9.06 11.83 19.30
N ASP A 246 9.40 10.97 20.26
CA ASP A 246 10.80 10.67 20.57
C ASP A 246 11.48 9.88 19.45
N ALA A 247 10.77 8.91 18.86
CA ALA A 247 11.24 8.19 17.69
C ALA A 247 11.45 9.12 16.48
N MET A 248 10.52 10.06 16.23
CA MET A 248 10.68 11.05 15.15
C MET A 248 11.93 11.91 15.36
N ARG A 249 12.10 12.48 16.57
CA ARG A 249 13.30 13.28 16.86
C ARG A 249 14.58 12.48 16.69
N HIS A 250 14.60 11.25 17.20
CA HIS A 250 15.76 10.39 17.09
C HIS A 250 16.11 10.12 15.60
N ALA A 251 15.13 9.77 14.78
CA ALA A 251 15.34 9.55 13.34
C ALA A 251 15.71 10.83 12.56
N MET A 252 15.36 12.01 13.06
CA MET A 252 15.79 13.30 12.48
C MET A 252 17.25 13.64 12.83
N THR A 253 17.77 13.16 13.97
CA THR A 253 19.12 13.51 14.44
C THR A 253 20.15 12.40 14.23
N THR A 254 19.72 11.15 14.13
CA THR A 254 20.58 9.96 14.03
C THR A 254 20.36 9.24 12.71
N ALA A 255 21.46 8.93 12.03
CA ALA A 255 21.45 8.16 10.79
C ALA A 255 21.45 6.66 11.09
N VAL A 256 20.83 5.87 10.21
CA VAL A 256 20.91 4.41 10.24
C VAL A 256 22.15 3.96 9.47
N THR A 257 22.92 3.02 10.02
CA THR A 257 24.12 2.46 9.39
C THR A 257 24.05 0.95 9.32
N ASN A 258 24.53 0.35 8.22
CA ASN A 258 24.68 -1.10 8.08
C ASN A 258 25.88 -1.42 7.19
N GLY A 259 26.96 -1.94 7.78
CA GLY A 259 28.24 -2.10 7.11
C GLY A 259 28.78 -0.76 6.60
N ASP A 260 29.19 -0.72 5.33
CA ASP A 260 29.71 0.50 4.69
C ASP A 260 28.63 1.51 4.29
N TYR A 261 27.35 1.18 4.49
CA TYR A 261 26.23 2.01 4.05
C TYR A 261 25.66 2.83 5.21
N THR A 262 25.46 4.13 4.96
CA THR A 262 24.79 5.07 5.87
C THR A 262 23.61 5.71 5.14
N TRP A 263 22.42 5.61 5.73
CA TRP A 263 21.21 6.21 5.19
C TRP A 263 21.09 7.68 5.61
N GLU A 264 20.33 8.47 4.85
CA GLU A 264 19.99 9.83 5.25
C GLU A 264 19.10 9.82 6.51
N LYS A 265 19.18 10.91 7.28
CA LYS A 265 18.27 11.16 8.42
C LYS A 265 16.91 11.59 7.89
N LEU A 266 15.87 11.44 8.71
CA LEU A 266 14.58 12.06 8.38
C LEU A 266 14.70 13.58 8.33
N PRO A 267 13.91 14.24 7.45
CA PRO A 267 13.85 15.70 7.40
C PRO A 267 13.28 16.28 8.70
N GLY A 268 13.65 17.51 9.03
CA GLY A 268 13.25 18.17 10.28
C GLY A 268 11.75 18.47 10.39
N GLU A 269 11.02 18.42 9.28
CA GLU A 269 9.57 18.57 9.22
C GLU A 269 8.94 17.38 8.51
N LEU A 270 7.90 16.82 9.10
CA LEU A 270 7.14 15.70 8.56
C LEU A 270 5.64 16.02 8.61
N ALA A 271 4.93 15.68 7.55
CA ALA A 271 3.48 15.58 7.52
C ALA A 271 3.07 14.18 7.99
N VAL A 272 2.42 14.10 9.14
CA VAL A 272 2.16 12.84 9.84
C VAL A 272 0.72 12.39 9.60
N PHE A 273 0.57 11.23 8.97
CA PHE A 273 -0.67 10.48 8.95
C PHE A 273 -0.75 9.63 10.22
N PHE A 274 -1.57 10.11 11.16
CA PHE A 274 -1.94 9.41 12.38
C PHE A 274 -3.46 9.25 12.37
N ASP A 275 -3.94 8.03 12.10
CA ASP A 275 -5.35 7.68 11.81
C ASP A 275 -6.39 8.44 12.68
N TYR A 276 -6.21 8.52 14.00
CA TYR A 276 -7.13 9.15 14.93
C TYR A 276 -7.27 10.67 14.72
N GLY A 277 -6.15 11.34 14.42
CA GLY A 277 -6.13 12.77 14.10
C GLY A 277 -6.27 13.08 12.61
N SER A 278 -6.13 12.07 11.73
CA SER A 278 -6.11 12.23 10.28
C SER A 278 -7.44 11.88 9.61
N LEU A 279 -8.24 11.02 10.26
CA LEU A 279 -9.54 10.57 9.79
C LEU A 279 -10.65 11.01 10.75
N TYR A 280 -11.86 11.22 10.23
CA TYR A 280 -13.00 11.49 11.09
C TYR A 280 -13.30 10.28 11.98
N GLN A 281 -13.58 10.54 13.26
CA GLN A 281 -13.79 9.50 14.27
C GLN A 281 -15.23 9.54 14.80
N LYS A 282 -15.75 8.40 15.26
CA LYS A 282 -16.98 8.38 16.09
C LYS A 282 -16.75 9.14 17.40
N SER A 283 -17.82 9.47 18.14
CA SER A 283 -17.63 10.01 19.48
C SER A 283 -17.07 8.95 20.43
N PRO A 284 -16.48 9.35 21.57
CA PRO A 284 -16.11 8.41 22.64
C PRO A 284 -17.30 7.60 23.17
N SER A 285 -18.51 8.17 23.12
CA SER A 285 -19.78 7.49 23.45
C SER A 285 -20.29 6.56 22.34
N GLY A 286 -19.59 6.48 21.20
CA GLY A 286 -19.96 5.64 20.05
C GLY A 286 -20.98 6.28 19.10
N GLU A 287 -21.32 7.56 19.30
CA GLU A 287 -22.21 8.30 18.41
C GLU A 287 -21.63 8.37 16.98
N PRO A 288 -22.50 8.27 15.96
CA PRO A 288 -22.08 8.23 14.58
C PRO A 288 -21.46 9.56 14.16
N ARG A 289 -20.63 9.49 13.12
CA ARG A 289 -20.18 10.65 12.36
C ARG A 289 -21.37 11.38 11.74
N THR A 290 -21.25 12.67 11.49
CA THR A 290 -22.17 13.37 10.58
C THR A 290 -22.12 12.74 9.17
N ALA A 291 -23.11 13.03 8.33
CA ALA A 291 -23.18 12.46 6.99
C ALA A 291 -21.92 12.78 6.15
N ASP A 292 -21.46 14.02 6.18
CA ASP A 292 -20.27 14.46 5.43
C ASP A 292 -18.98 13.84 5.98
N GLU A 293 -18.84 13.79 7.31
CA GLU A 293 -17.69 13.13 7.97
C GLU A 293 -17.66 11.63 7.67
N HIS A 294 -18.83 10.99 7.63
CA HIS A 294 -18.95 9.57 7.30
C HIS A 294 -18.60 9.30 5.83
N ALA A 295 -19.03 10.16 4.91
CA ALA A 295 -18.67 10.07 3.50
C ALA A 295 -17.16 10.23 3.30
N ALA A 296 -16.55 11.24 3.93
CA ALA A 296 -15.09 11.45 3.90
C ALA A 296 -14.33 10.26 4.52
N PHE A 297 -14.79 9.74 5.66
CA PHE A 297 -14.20 8.56 6.30
C PHE A 297 -14.26 7.33 5.39
N LYS A 298 -15.43 7.03 4.78
CA LYS A 298 -15.57 5.92 3.83
C LYS A 298 -14.64 6.07 2.63
N ALA A 299 -14.53 7.29 2.10
CA ALA A 299 -13.66 7.58 0.97
C ALA A 299 -12.18 7.35 1.34
N ALA A 300 -11.74 7.75 2.54
CA ALA A 300 -10.40 7.48 3.04
C ALA A 300 -10.16 5.98 3.26
N LEU A 301 -11.13 5.29 3.89
CA LEU A 301 -11.04 3.86 4.18
C LEU A 301 -10.87 3.00 2.92
N ALA A 302 -11.56 3.36 1.82
CA ALA A 302 -11.45 2.66 0.53
C ALA A 302 -10.05 2.74 -0.11
N ARG A 303 -9.19 3.65 0.36
CA ARG A 303 -7.82 3.86 -0.14
C ARG A 303 -6.79 3.86 1.00
N MET A 304 -7.12 3.28 2.16
CA MET A 304 -6.26 3.22 3.35
C MET A 304 -4.86 2.66 3.05
N GLN A 305 -4.78 1.63 2.21
CA GLN A 305 -3.53 0.99 1.81
C GLN A 305 -2.52 1.94 1.15
N VAL A 306 -2.96 3.07 0.58
CA VAL A 306 -2.06 4.05 -0.05
C VAL A 306 -1.08 4.59 1.00
N TRP A 307 -1.54 4.96 2.19
CA TRP A 307 -0.69 5.56 3.22
C TRP A 307 0.47 4.65 3.65
N TYR A 308 0.22 3.34 3.65
CA TYR A 308 1.18 2.34 4.08
C TYR A 308 2.01 1.78 2.92
N ALA A 309 1.42 1.54 1.75
CA ALA A 309 2.10 0.91 0.63
C ALA A 309 2.78 1.88 -0.34
N HIS A 310 2.40 3.16 -0.38
CA HIS A 310 2.94 4.10 -1.35
C HIS A 310 4.47 4.20 -1.26
N GLN A 311 5.14 4.16 -2.40
CA GLN A 311 6.61 4.12 -2.52
C GLN A 311 7.29 5.39 -2.03
N LEU A 312 6.54 6.48 -1.87
CA LEU A 312 7.08 7.76 -1.42
C LEU A 312 6.77 8.08 0.05
N THR A 313 5.96 7.28 0.75
CA THR A 313 5.67 7.51 2.19
C THR A 313 6.64 6.73 3.07
N THR A 314 6.88 7.22 4.28
CA THR A 314 7.61 6.51 5.34
C THR A 314 6.60 5.90 6.32
N CYS A 315 6.90 4.76 6.93
CA CYS A 315 6.04 4.13 7.93
C CYS A 315 6.79 3.89 9.25
N PHE A 316 6.16 4.26 10.36
CA PHE A 316 6.57 3.89 11.71
C PHE A 316 5.61 2.84 12.26
N PHE A 317 6.13 1.69 12.65
CA PHE A 317 5.38 0.64 13.33
C PHE A 317 5.63 0.74 14.83
N MET A 318 4.58 1.05 15.59
CA MET A 318 4.60 1.16 17.04
C MET A 318 4.46 -0.24 17.66
N THR A 319 5.46 -1.10 17.46
CA THR A 319 5.43 -2.52 17.88
C THR A 319 5.63 -2.70 19.39
N THR A 320 6.09 -1.66 20.10
CA THR A 320 6.27 -1.70 21.55
C THR A 320 4.92 -1.86 22.23
N ALA A 321 4.81 -2.85 23.11
CA ALA A 321 3.68 -2.94 24.01
C ALA A 321 3.56 -1.67 24.88
N VAL A 322 2.33 -1.22 25.15
CA VAL A 322 2.08 -0.09 26.07
C VAL A 322 2.29 -0.56 27.51
N ASP A 323 1.80 -1.77 27.81
CA ASP A 323 2.04 -2.53 29.03
C ASP A 323 2.07 -4.04 28.73
N ALA A 324 2.43 -4.86 29.73
CA ALA A 324 2.54 -6.31 29.57
C ALA A 324 1.17 -7.02 29.36
N ALA A 325 0.05 -6.37 29.67
CA ALA A 325 -1.29 -6.93 29.51
C ALA A 325 -1.89 -6.62 28.12
N SER A 326 -1.32 -5.63 27.41
CA SER A 326 -1.79 -5.22 26.11
C SER A 326 -1.56 -6.30 25.04
N MET A 327 -2.60 -6.56 24.23
CA MET A 327 -2.48 -7.47 23.10
C MET A 327 -1.35 -7.01 22.17
N PRO A 328 -0.40 -7.90 21.80
CA PRO A 328 0.73 -7.56 20.97
C PRO A 328 0.34 -6.97 19.62
N TYR A 329 1.22 -6.16 19.05
CA TYR A 329 0.99 -5.44 17.79
C TYR A 329 0.59 -6.38 16.63
N LEU A 330 1.36 -7.45 16.38
CA LEU A 330 1.08 -8.41 15.30
C LEU A 330 -0.02 -9.43 15.63
N GLU A 331 -0.72 -9.32 16.76
CA GLU A 331 -1.93 -10.10 17.03
C GLU A 331 -3.22 -9.36 16.64
N ARG A 332 -3.09 -8.10 16.21
CA ARG A 332 -4.21 -7.24 15.82
C ARG A 332 -4.31 -7.17 14.30
N GLY A 333 -5.54 -7.21 13.79
CA GLY A 333 -5.83 -7.29 12.36
C GLY A 333 -5.29 -6.12 11.53
N TRP A 334 -5.70 -4.89 11.87
CA TRP A 334 -5.25 -3.67 11.18
C TRP A 334 -3.72 -3.47 11.24
N PRO A 335 -3.07 -3.51 12.41
CA PRO A 335 -1.60 -3.49 12.51
C PRO A 335 -0.90 -4.57 11.66
N THR A 336 -1.42 -5.80 11.65
CA THR A 336 -0.87 -6.88 10.82
C THR A 336 -0.97 -6.54 9.34
N PHE A 337 -2.13 -6.07 8.88
CA PHE A 337 -2.32 -5.61 7.51
C PHE A 337 -1.38 -4.45 7.15
N GLU A 338 -1.30 -3.41 7.97
CA GLU A 338 -0.48 -2.22 7.76
C GLU A 338 1.01 -2.58 7.66
N TYR A 339 1.47 -3.47 8.54
CA TYR A 339 2.83 -4.01 8.51
C TYR A 339 3.12 -4.72 7.19
N HIS A 340 2.29 -5.69 6.80
CA HIS A 340 2.55 -6.51 5.61
C HIS A 340 2.34 -5.75 4.30
N VAL A 341 1.36 -4.86 4.20
CA VAL A 341 1.09 -4.09 2.97
C VAL A 341 2.23 -3.11 2.66
N SER A 342 2.86 -2.58 3.70
CA SER A 342 4.02 -1.69 3.58
C SER A 342 5.27 -2.38 2.99
N MET A 343 5.34 -3.73 3.08
CA MET A 343 6.45 -4.52 2.53
C MET A 343 6.33 -4.79 1.04
N LEU A 344 5.21 -4.42 0.39
CA LEU A 344 4.98 -4.77 -1.01
C LEU A 344 5.80 -3.91 -1.96
N ALA A 345 5.73 -2.58 -1.83
CA ALA A 345 6.17 -1.68 -2.90
C ALA A 345 7.33 -0.74 -2.52
N LYS A 346 7.57 -0.48 -1.23
CA LYS A 346 8.55 0.54 -0.81
C LYS A 346 9.95 0.25 -1.32
N ALA A 347 10.65 1.31 -1.70
CA ALA A 347 12.00 1.20 -2.24
C ALA A 347 12.99 0.93 -1.10
N TRP A 348 13.94 0.03 -1.35
CA TRP A 348 15.05 -0.24 -0.44
C TRP A 348 16.33 0.28 -1.06
N THR A 349 16.78 1.44 -0.58
CA THR A 349 17.97 2.12 -1.08
C THR A 349 18.67 2.82 0.06
N SER A 350 20.00 2.78 0.06
CA SER A 350 20.85 3.54 0.98
C SER A 350 21.11 4.97 0.53
N SER A 351 20.59 5.37 -0.63
CA SER A 351 20.76 6.72 -1.18
C SER A 351 19.77 7.75 -0.61
N GLY A 352 18.98 7.39 0.39
CA GLY A 352 17.98 8.23 1.06
C GLY A 352 17.74 7.74 2.49
N TRP A 353 16.69 8.24 3.14
CA TRP A 353 16.28 7.74 4.45
C TRP A 353 15.56 6.39 4.35
N PRO A 354 15.62 5.54 5.39
CA PRO A 354 14.82 4.31 5.42
C PRO A 354 13.33 4.67 5.35
N GLN A 355 12.53 3.92 4.59
CA GLN A 355 11.09 4.19 4.52
C GLN A 355 10.27 3.37 5.53
N LEU A 356 10.89 2.41 6.21
CA LEU A 356 10.25 1.56 7.20
C LEU A 356 11.05 1.58 8.48
N PHE A 357 10.36 1.78 9.60
CA PHE A 357 10.96 1.80 10.93
C PHE A 357 10.12 0.98 11.89
N ASP A 358 10.78 0.09 12.62
CA ASP A 358 10.20 -0.59 13.77
C ASP A 358 10.59 0.19 15.03
N VAL A 359 9.66 1.01 15.52
CA VAL A 359 9.93 1.90 16.67
C VAL A 359 10.25 1.08 17.93
N GLY A 360 9.68 -0.12 18.08
CA GLY A 360 9.94 -0.97 19.23
C GLY A 360 11.30 -1.65 19.21
N ARG A 361 11.96 -1.76 18.05
CA ARG A 361 13.34 -2.26 17.95
C ARG A 361 14.39 -1.15 17.99
N GLY A 362 13.97 0.10 17.81
CA GLY A 362 14.81 1.29 17.68
C GLY A 362 14.84 1.81 16.24
N VAL A 363 14.76 3.12 16.08
CA VAL A 363 14.75 3.80 14.76
C VAL A 363 16.15 4.02 14.16
N ASP A 364 17.18 3.71 14.93
CA ASP A 364 18.60 3.71 14.54
C ASP A 364 19.03 2.38 13.90
N LYS A 365 18.13 1.40 13.83
CA LYS A 365 18.37 0.09 13.22
C LYS A 365 17.64 -0.02 11.88
N LEU A 366 18.29 -0.68 10.92
CA LEU A 366 17.66 -0.98 9.64
C LEU A 366 16.53 -1.98 9.85
N PHE A 367 15.38 -1.69 9.24
CA PHE A 367 14.22 -2.56 9.30
C PHE A 367 14.49 -3.92 8.61
N THR A 368 13.99 -5.01 9.19
CA THR A 368 14.08 -6.34 8.58
C THR A 368 12.87 -6.59 7.69
N ARG A 369 13.05 -6.47 6.37
CA ARG A 369 11.99 -6.73 5.38
C ARG A 369 12.02 -8.19 4.96
N ASN A 370 11.07 -8.99 5.44
CA ASN A 370 10.86 -10.36 4.95
C ASN A 370 10.23 -10.35 3.55
N PRO A 371 10.30 -11.48 2.80
CA PRO A 371 9.49 -11.69 1.60
C PRO A 371 8.03 -11.33 1.84
N PRO A 372 7.40 -10.55 0.95
CA PRO A 372 5.98 -10.26 1.07
C PRO A 372 5.15 -11.55 1.02
N LEU A 373 4.13 -11.65 1.87
CA LEU A 373 3.23 -12.79 1.90
C LEU A 373 2.34 -12.82 0.67
N SER A 374 2.14 -13.98 0.06
CA SER A 374 1.10 -14.16 -0.96
C SER A 374 -0.27 -13.70 -0.44
N THR A 375 -1.17 -13.36 -1.36
CA THR A 375 -2.53 -12.95 -0.99
C THR A 375 -3.29 -14.03 -0.23
N ALA A 376 -3.01 -15.30 -0.53
CA ALA A 376 -3.57 -16.45 0.18
C ALA A 376 -2.98 -16.57 1.59
N SER A 377 -1.66 -16.50 1.71
CA SER A 377 -0.95 -16.60 3.00
C SER A 377 -1.31 -15.45 3.94
N LEU A 378 -1.47 -14.22 3.44
CA LEU A 378 -1.96 -13.14 4.30
C LEU A 378 -3.40 -13.40 4.74
N ARG A 379 -4.29 -13.86 3.85
CA ARG A 379 -5.68 -14.15 4.22
C ARG A 379 -5.74 -15.18 5.35
N GLU A 380 -4.97 -16.26 5.23
CA GLU A 380 -4.84 -17.27 6.29
C GLU A 380 -4.29 -16.67 7.59
N LEU A 381 -3.25 -15.83 7.52
CA LEU A 381 -2.71 -15.13 8.69
C LEU A 381 -3.79 -14.27 9.37
N LEU A 382 -4.60 -13.54 8.60
CA LEU A 382 -5.63 -12.66 9.13
C LEU A 382 -6.78 -13.41 9.83
N GLU A 383 -7.01 -14.69 9.54
CA GLU A 383 -7.95 -15.53 10.29
C GLU A 383 -7.52 -15.72 11.76
N THR A 384 -6.22 -15.60 12.04
CA THR A 384 -5.67 -15.73 13.40
C THR A 384 -5.70 -14.43 14.21
N LYS A 385 -6.07 -13.30 13.58
CA LYS A 385 -5.91 -11.96 14.17
C LYS A 385 -7.20 -11.40 14.75
N ALA A 386 -7.04 -10.59 15.79
CA ALA A 386 -8.16 -9.91 16.43
C ALA A 386 -8.62 -8.69 15.61
N PHE A 387 -9.91 -8.65 15.29
CA PHE A 387 -10.59 -7.51 14.68
C PHE A 387 -11.75 -7.03 15.55
N ALA A 388 -12.09 -5.75 15.44
CA ALA A 388 -13.31 -5.22 16.05
C ALA A 388 -14.57 -5.75 15.35
N SER A 389 -14.49 -6.05 14.05
CA SER A 389 -15.57 -6.68 13.28
C SER A 389 -15.03 -7.62 12.19
N GLY A 390 -15.81 -8.64 11.81
CA GLY A 390 -15.44 -9.53 10.70
C GLY A 390 -15.38 -8.83 9.34
N ALA A 391 -16.19 -7.77 9.13
CA ALA A 391 -16.16 -6.97 7.89
C ALA A 391 -14.82 -6.26 7.67
N ASP A 392 -14.14 -5.85 8.75
CA ASP A 392 -12.81 -5.24 8.65
C ASP A 392 -11.78 -6.23 8.11
N ARG A 393 -11.91 -7.52 8.46
CA ARG A 393 -10.99 -8.57 7.98
C ARG A 393 -11.06 -8.75 6.47
N ASP A 394 -12.26 -8.87 5.92
CA ASP A 394 -12.44 -9.02 4.47
C ASP A 394 -12.01 -7.76 3.72
N LEU A 395 -12.30 -6.58 4.29
CA LEU A 395 -11.82 -5.33 3.74
C LEU A 395 -10.28 -5.29 3.66
N VAL A 396 -9.56 -5.56 4.75
CA VAL A 396 -8.08 -5.48 4.71
C VAL A 396 -7.47 -6.55 3.80
N ALA A 397 -8.06 -7.74 3.74
CA ALA A 397 -7.63 -8.79 2.81
C ALA A 397 -7.81 -8.33 1.34
N PHE A 398 -8.95 -7.69 1.03
CA PHE A 398 -9.21 -7.12 -0.28
C PHE A 398 -8.22 -5.98 -0.62
N LEU A 399 -7.99 -5.04 0.31
CA LEU A 399 -7.06 -3.93 0.10
C LEU A 399 -5.62 -4.43 -0.12
N TYR A 400 -5.21 -5.49 0.59
CA TYR A 400 -3.90 -6.11 0.38
C TYR A 400 -3.81 -6.76 -0.99
N GLN A 401 -4.79 -7.57 -1.38
CA GLN A 401 -4.83 -8.21 -2.69
C GLN A 401 -4.76 -7.17 -3.81
N LYS A 402 -5.57 -6.12 -3.72
CA LYS A 402 -5.55 -5.01 -4.68
C LYS A 402 -4.15 -4.39 -4.79
N THR A 403 -3.48 -4.18 -3.66
CA THR A 403 -2.12 -3.63 -3.62
C THR A 403 -1.14 -4.60 -4.26
N ALA A 404 -1.11 -5.85 -3.84
CA ALA A 404 -0.16 -6.85 -4.32
C ALA A 404 -0.28 -7.12 -5.82
N VAL A 405 -1.51 -7.21 -6.35
CA VAL A 405 -1.77 -7.33 -7.80
C VAL A 405 -1.17 -6.13 -8.53
N THR A 406 -1.33 -4.93 -7.98
CA THR A 406 -0.86 -3.70 -8.62
C THR A 406 0.67 -3.54 -8.54
N THR A 407 1.26 -3.82 -7.37
CA THR A 407 2.65 -3.46 -7.07
C THR A 407 3.64 -4.61 -7.25
N ILE A 408 3.19 -5.87 -7.22
CA ILE A 408 4.03 -7.04 -7.48
C ILE A 408 3.70 -7.64 -8.84
N GLN A 409 2.49 -8.19 -9.01
CA GLN A 409 2.12 -8.91 -10.24
C GLN A 409 2.09 -7.99 -11.47
N GLY A 410 1.65 -6.74 -11.27
CA GLY A 410 1.59 -5.72 -12.31
C GLY A 410 2.91 -4.98 -12.58
N ALA A 411 3.99 -5.28 -11.85
CA ALA A 411 5.23 -4.53 -11.95
C ALA A 411 6.09 -4.96 -13.15
N ALA A 412 6.57 -3.99 -13.92
CA ALA A 412 7.64 -4.20 -14.91
C ALA A 412 9.03 -4.32 -14.24
N LEU A 413 9.18 -3.76 -13.04
CA LEU A 413 10.44 -3.75 -12.30
C LEU A 413 10.21 -4.03 -10.81
N LEU A 414 10.86 -5.07 -10.30
CA LEU A 414 10.87 -5.38 -8.87
C LEU A 414 12.27 -5.19 -8.27
N LYS A 415 12.32 -4.55 -7.10
CA LYS A 415 13.57 -4.25 -6.38
C LYS A 415 13.44 -4.68 -4.93
N PHE A 416 14.17 -5.73 -4.56
CA PHE A 416 14.32 -6.22 -3.19
C PHE A 416 15.80 -6.18 -2.77
N ASN A 417 16.45 -5.06 -3.07
CA ASN A 417 17.87 -4.87 -2.75
C ASN A 417 18.08 -4.75 -1.24
N SER A 418 19.27 -5.13 -0.75
CA SER A 418 19.70 -4.92 0.64
C SER A 418 18.64 -5.31 1.69
N SER A 419 17.88 -6.37 1.41
CA SER A 419 16.79 -6.85 2.27
C SER A 419 17.25 -7.94 3.23
N GLY A 420 18.50 -8.41 3.08
CA GLY A 420 19.09 -9.46 3.91
C GLY A 420 18.59 -10.86 3.57
N TRP A 421 18.08 -11.07 2.36
CA TRP A 421 17.49 -12.36 1.96
C TRP A 421 18.56 -13.39 1.64
N GLY A 422 18.49 -14.55 2.28
CA GLY A 422 19.22 -15.75 1.88
C GLY A 422 18.45 -16.59 0.86
N PRO A 423 18.95 -17.79 0.53
CA PRO A 423 18.28 -18.74 -0.37
C PRO A 423 16.84 -19.04 0.05
N GLU A 424 16.57 -19.25 1.34
CA GLU A 424 15.23 -19.57 1.85
C GLU A 424 14.21 -18.46 1.58
N GLN A 425 14.57 -17.21 1.88
CA GLN A 425 13.69 -16.07 1.65
C GLN A 425 13.47 -15.83 0.15
N LEU A 426 14.52 -16.03 -0.66
CA LEU A 426 14.39 -15.93 -2.11
C LEU A 426 13.45 -17.02 -2.66
N MET A 427 13.59 -18.27 -2.21
CA MET A 427 12.71 -19.36 -2.61
C MET A 427 11.25 -19.06 -2.23
N GLN A 428 11.00 -18.59 -1.01
CA GLN A 428 9.66 -18.18 -0.59
C GLN A 428 9.07 -17.12 -1.53
N PHE A 429 9.87 -16.14 -1.95
CA PHE A 429 9.42 -15.13 -2.91
C PHE A 429 9.16 -15.72 -4.30
N ILE A 430 10.05 -16.60 -4.77
CA ILE A 430 9.93 -17.28 -6.06
C ILE A 430 8.60 -18.03 -6.14
N ASP A 431 8.34 -18.92 -5.18
CA ASP A 431 7.17 -19.80 -5.19
C ASP A 431 5.86 -19.02 -5.10
N GLN A 432 5.85 -17.93 -4.34
CA GLN A 432 4.64 -17.17 -4.06
C GLN A 432 4.30 -16.13 -5.14
N TRP A 433 5.27 -15.64 -5.90
CA TRP A 433 5.07 -14.46 -6.74
C TRP A 433 5.49 -14.61 -8.19
N LEU A 434 6.65 -15.18 -8.49
CA LEU A 434 7.16 -15.20 -9.87
C LEU A 434 6.21 -15.89 -10.88
N PRO A 435 5.46 -16.95 -10.54
CA PRO A 435 4.44 -17.53 -11.43
C PRO A 435 3.36 -16.54 -11.87
N HIS A 436 3.14 -15.46 -11.12
CA HIS A 436 2.07 -14.49 -11.34
C HIS A 436 2.56 -13.16 -11.94
N CYS A 437 3.87 -13.01 -12.17
CA CYS A 437 4.51 -11.76 -12.62
C CYS A 437 4.69 -11.73 -14.15
N GLU A 438 3.59 -11.76 -14.90
CA GLU A 438 3.63 -11.85 -16.38
C GLU A 438 4.24 -10.62 -17.07
N LYS A 439 4.21 -9.46 -16.41
CA LYS A 439 4.68 -8.18 -16.96
C LYS A 439 6.12 -7.83 -16.56
N LEU A 440 6.77 -8.67 -15.76
CA LEU A 440 8.06 -8.36 -15.18
C LEU A 440 9.15 -8.38 -16.25
N GLU A 441 9.80 -7.25 -16.47
CA GLU A 441 10.90 -7.08 -17.42
C GLU A 441 12.25 -7.13 -16.70
N ALA A 442 12.31 -6.65 -15.47
CA ALA A 442 13.55 -6.59 -14.70
C ALA A 442 13.32 -6.92 -13.22
N ILE A 443 14.26 -7.67 -12.63
CA ILE A 443 14.27 -7.96 -11.19
C ILE A 443 15.66 -7.76 -10.59
N SER A 444 15.68 -7.12 -9.42
CA SER A 444 16.90 -6.79 -8.71
C SER A 444 16.84 -7.29 -7.28
N PHE A 445 17.80 -8.15 -6.94
CA PHE A 445 18.07 -8.64 -5.59
C PHE A 445 19.45 -8.18 -5.12
N ALA A 446 19.95 -7.04 -5.61
CA ALA A 446 21.30 -6.58 -5.32
C ALA A 446 21.59 -6.49 -3.82
N SER A 447 22.81 -6.84 -3.40
CA SER A 447 23.28 -6.79 -2.02
C SER A 447 22.46 -7.67 -1.05
N ASN A 448 22.18 -8.91 -1.44
CA ASN A 448 21.59 -9.93 -0.56
C ASN A 448 22.49 -11.17 -0.46
N PRO A 449 22.51 -11.91 0.66
CA PRO A 449 23.32 -13.12 0.80
C PRO A 449 22.66 -14.38 0.15
N ILE A 450 22.23 -14.33 -1.11
CA ILE A 450 21.49 -15.45 -1.75
C ILE A 450 22.40 -16.60 -2.21
N GLY A 451 23.69 -16.35 -2.45
CA GLY A 451 24.66 -17.38 -2.84
C GLY A 451 24.40 -18.05 -4.22
N PRO A 452 25.20 -19.07 -4.58
CA PRO A 452 25.04 -19.83 -5.82
C PRO A 452 23.69 -20.56 -5.88
N GLU A 453 23.24 -21.13 -4.76
CA GLU A 453 21.97 -21.82 -4.64
C GLU A 453 20.79 -20.91 -4.99
N GLY A 454 20.72 -19.70 -4.40
CA GLY A 454 19.65 -18.75 -4.71
C GLY A 454 19.67 -18.28 -6.16
N ALA A 455 20.85 -18.11 -6.77
CA ALA A 455 20.97 -17.80 -8.18
C ALA A 455 20.42 -18.93 -9.07
N ALA A 456 20.73 -20.19 -8.74
CA ALA A 456 20.20 -21.36 -9.43
C ALA A 456 18.67 -21.42 -9.34
N MET A 457 18.09 -21.27 -8.14
CA MET A 457 16.65 -21.27 -7.90
C MET A 457 15.91 -20.22 -8.76
N LEU A 458 16.45 -19.00 -8.84
CA LEU A 458 15.85 -17.96 -9.67
C LEU A 458 15.90 -18.32 -11.15
N CYS A 459 17.05 -18.80 -11.64
CA CYS A 459 17.22 -19.16 -13.05
C CYS A 459 16.33 -20.35 -13.44
N ASP A 460 16.19 -21.35 -12.57
CA ASP A 460 15.33 -22.51 -12.81
C ASP A 460 13.85 -22.11 -12.87
N SER A 461 13.42 -21.20 -11.98
CA SER A 461 12.07 -20.63 -12.03
C SER A 461 11.76 -19.93 -13.37
N LEU A 462 12.73 -19.18 -13.90
CA LEU A 462 12.59 -18.53 -15.21
C LEU A 462 12.57 -19.55 -16.36
N ARG A 463 13.38 -20.62 -16.28
CA ARG A 463 13.37 -21.73 -17.26
C ARG A 463 12.04 -22.48 -17.30
N LEU A 464 11.31 -22.53 -16.18
CA LEU A 464 9.95 -23.07 -16.11
C LEU A 464 8.91 -22.17 -16.80
N GLY A 465 9.31 -20.99 -17.30
CA GLY A 465 8.44 -20.07 -18.02
C GLY A 465 7.79 -19.00 -17.16
N HIS A 466 8.17 -18.89 -15.88
CA HIS A 466 7.75 -17.76 -15.04
C HIS A 466 8.40 -16.47 -15.53
N CYS A 467 7.67 -15.34 -15.42
CA CYS A 467 8.13 -14.02 -15.87
C CYS A 467 8.63 -14.01 -17.34
N PRO A 468 7.76 -14.31 -18.33
CA PRO A 468 8.18 -14.52 -19.73
C PRO A 468 8.76 -13.27 -20.41
N LEU A 469 8.58 -12.08 -19.82
CA LEU A 469 9.14 -10.83 -20.32
C LEU A 469 10.46 -10.43 -19.64
N ALA A 470 10.94 -11.21 -18.66
CA ALA A 470 12.13 -10.87 -17.90
C ALA A 470 13.37 -10.88 -18.80
N GLU A 471 13.99 -9.72 -18.96
CA GLU A 471 15.18 -9.51 -19.78
C GLU A 471 16.40 -9.07 -18.96
N ALA A 472 16.21 -8.64 -17.71
CA ALA A 472 17.28 -8.15 -16.86
C ALA A 472 17.21 -8.72 -15.42
N LEU A 473 18.26 -9.43 -15.03
CA LEU A 473 18.49 -9.86 -13.65
C LEU A 473 19.68 -9.11 -13.05
N ASN A 474 19.53 -8.62 -11.83
CA ASN A 474 20.61 -7.95 -11.10
C ASN A 474 20.96 -8.71 -9.81
N PHE A 475 22.10 -9.40 -9.86
CA PHE A 475 22.73 -10.13 -8.75
C PHE A 475 23.94 -9.39 -8.17
N PHE A 476 24.07 -8.07 -8.37
CA PHE A 476 25.20 -7.32 -7.82
C PHE A 476 25.37 -7.59 -6.32
N ASN A 477 26.59 -7.89 -5.87
CA ASN A 477 26.91 -8.14 -4.47
C ASN A 477 26.07 -9.26 -3.80
N ASN A 478 25.85 -10.38 -4.51
CA ASN A 478 25.05 -11.51 -4.02
C ASN A 478 25.83 -12.78 -3.64
N GLN A 479 27.16 -12.74 -3.69
CA GLN A 479 28.04 -13.87 -3.34
C GLN A 479 27.76 -15.15 -4.17
N ILE A 480 27.35 -15.01 -5.44
CA ILE A 480 26.95 -16.16 -6.29
C ILE A 480 28.12 -17.03 -6.76
N GLY A 481 29.35 -16.49 -6.81
CA GLY A 481 30.55 -17.20 -7.25
C GLY A 481 30.48 -17.73 -8.69
N ASP A 482 31.49 -18.51 -9.09
CA ASP A 482 31.54 -19.14 -10.41
C ASP A 482 30.45 -20.21 -10.56
N GLU A 483 30.12 -20.92 -9.48
CA GLU A 483 29.05 -21.93 -9.43
C GLU A 483 27.69 -21.32 -9.81
N GLY A 484 27.30 -20.20 -9.19
CA GLY A 484 26.05 -19.52 -9.52
C GLY A 484 26.05 -18.92 -10.92
N LEU A 485 27.20 -18.46 -11.42
CA LEU A 485 27.33 -17.90 -12.77
C LEU A 485 27.01 -18.94 -13.87
N VAL A 486 27.28 -20.22 -13.64
CA VAL A 486 26.92 -21.30 -14.58
C VAL A 486 25.41 -21.36 -14.82
N HIS A 487 24.59 -21.06 -13.80
CA HIS A 487 23.13 -21.04 -13.95
C HIS A 487 22.62 -19.80 -14.68
N VAL A 488 23.38 -18.69 -14.63
CA VAL A 488 22.99 -17.41 -15.22
C VAL A 488 23.34 -17.34 -16.72
N ALA A 489 24.41 -18.04 -17.13
CA ALA A 489 24.84 -18.17 -18.52
C ALA A 489 23.87 -19.02 -19.35
#